data_AF-A0A060W174-F1
#
_entry.id   AF-A0A060W174-F1
#
_cell.length_a   1.000
_cell.length_b   1.000
_cell.length_c   1.000
_cell.angle_alpha   90.00
_cell.angle_beta   90.00
_cell.angle_gamma   90.00
#
_symmetry.space_group_name_H-M   'P 1'
#
loop_
_entity.id
_entity.type
_entity.pdbx_description
1 polymer ?
#
loop_
_entity_poly.entity_id
_entity_poly.type
_entity_poly.pdbx_seq_one_letter_code
_entity_poly.pdbx_strand_id
1 'polypeptide(L)'
;MTQQRMNHVHSSRHLLKKFHSHLRTKIESGEGTLPVRSSRGAVQTWDGVLQGEQLITMSCTDKITRWNVLGLQGALLSHFVEPVYLHSLTVGSLRHPGHFNRVMSQRLECLGPLPATYRRNQPLLSGLSVSGECRQPGKSLCVSVNWTCGDGQLEVVNAATGRKRDSGTPSRLCKRALFTRWARLYRKLSIHASGPVDQPLMYCEAKMAAGSYQTAKQQWLRSLQETGLGTWVKKPPEQESFLLQD
;
A
#
# COMPACT_ATOMS: atom_id res chain seq x y z
N MET A 1 25.08 40.90 -18.08
CA MET A 1 25.29 39.44 -18.02
C MET A 1 24.85 38.77 -16.71
N THR A 2 24.27 39.50 -15.75
CA THR A 2 23.91 38.99 -14.41
C THR A 2 22.44 38.58 -14.24
N GLN A 3 21.53 39.03 -15.11
CA GLN A 3 20.10 38.70 -15.02
C GLN A 3 19.75 37.28 -15.51
N GLN A 4 20.49 36.74 -16.48
CA GLN A 4 20.23 35.39 -17.03
C GLN A 4 20.66 34.25 -16.09
N ARG A 5 21.63 34.48 -15.20
CA ARG A 5 22.06 33.46 -14.21
C ARG A 5 21.06 33.27 -13.06
N MET A 6 20.31 34.29 -12.66
CA MET A 6 19.30 34.18 -11.59
C MET A 6 18.05 33.40 -12.04
N ASN A 7 17.62 33.55 -13.29
CA ASN A 7 16.45 32.83 -13.84
C ASN A 7 16.72 31.32 -14.00
N HIS A 8 17.96 30.93 -14.28
CA HIS A 8 18.33 29.51 -14.42
C HIS A 8 18.32 28.77 -13.06
N VAL A 9 18.64 29.47 -11.95
CA VAL A 9 18.60 28.90 -10.60
C VAL A 9 17.16 28.76 -10.08
N HIS A 10 16.25 29.67 -10.44
CA HIS A 10 14.82 29.55 -10.11
C HIS A 10 14.13 28.42 -10.90
N SER A 11 14.45 28.26 -12.18
CA SER A 11 13.92 27.17 -13.03
C SER A 11 14.38 25.78 -12.55
N SER A 12 15.66 25.63 -12.19
CA SER A 12 16.21 24.37 -11.65
C SER A 12 15.59 23.98 -10.30
N ARG A 13 15.25 24.96 -9.43
CA ARG A 13 14.53 24.69 -8.18
C ARG A 13 13.09 24.21 -8.40
N HIS A 14 12.42 24.64 -9.47
CA HIS A 14 11.10 24.12 -9.86
C HIS A 14 11.15 22.72 -10.47
N LEU A 15 12.19 22.41 -11.26
CA LEU A 15 12.43 21.07 -11.81
C LEU A 15 12.80 20.04 -10.74
N LEU A 16 13.62 20.41 -9.75
CA LEU A 16 13.95 19.55 -8.61
C LEU A 16 12.76 19.35 -7.64
N LYS A 17 11.87 20.35 -7.53
CA LYS A 17 10.62 20.23 -6.75
C LYS A 17 9.66 19.17 -7.32
N LYS A 18 9.70 18.89 -8.63
CA LYS A 18 8.76 17.97 -9.30
C LYS A 18 8.85 16.53 -8.77
N PHE A 19 10.03 16.03 -8.40
CA PHE A 19 10.21 14.59 -8.10
C PHE A 19 9.93 14.17 -6.65
N HIS A 20 9.76 15.11 -5.72
CA HIS A 20 9.64 14.77 -4.29
C HIS A 20 8.28 14.17 -3.90
N SER A 21 7.24 14.38 -4.71
CA SER A 21 5.90 13.82 -4.51
C SER A 21 5.63 12.57 -5.33
N HIS A 22 6.52 12.22 -6.27
CA HIS A 22 6.38 11.06 -7.15
C HIS A 22 6.24 9.77 -6.35
N LEU A 23 5.55 8.81 -6.93
CA LEU A 23 5.47 7.45 -6.42
C LEU A 23 6.88 6.84 -6.33
N ARG A 24 7.08 5.99 -5.33
CA ARG A 24 8.36 5.35 -5.05
C ARG A 24 8.19 3.85 -4.83
N THR A 25 9.24 3.11 -5.12
CA THR A 25 9.29 1.66 -4.92
C THR A 25 10.39 1.32 -3.93
N LYS A 26 10.17 0.29 -3.13
CA LYS A 26 11.21 -0.29 -2.27
C LYS A 26 12.30 -0.88 -3.14
N ILE A 27 13.54 -0.69 -2.72
CA ILE A 27 14.69 -1.36 -3.30
C ILE A 27 14.64 -2.82 -2.85
N GLU A 28 14.80 -3.74 -3.78
CA GLU A 28 14.92 -5.17 -3.45
C GLU A 28 16.16 -5.40 -2.60
N SER A 29 16.04 -6.22 -1.55
CA SER A 29 17.13 -6.50 -0.59
C SER A 29 17.69 -5.25 0.11
N GLY A 30 16.90 -4.17 0.20
CA GLY A 30 17.30 -2.94 0.88
C GLY A 30 16.14 -2.23 1.62
N GLU A 31 16.50 -1.25 2.44
CA GLU A 31 15.54 -0.46 3.25
C GLU A 31 15.12 0.85 2.58
N GLY A 32 15.82 1.22 1.50
CA GLY A 32 15.60 2.45 0.76
C GLY A 32 14.43 2.39 -0.22
N THR A 33 14.19 3.51 -0.89
CA THR A 33 13.20 3.61 -1.97
C THR A 33 13.76 4.38 -3.15
N LEU A 34 13.28 4.08 -4.37
CA LEU A 34 13.61 4.78 -5.60
C LEU A 34 12.33 5.35 -6.24
N PRO A 35 12.40 6.48 -6.97
CA PRO A 35 11.27 6.94 -7.78
C PRO A 35 10.83 5.86 -8.78
N VAL A 36 9.52 5.74 -9.02
CA VAL A 36 8.99 4.90 -10.10
C VAL A 36 9.54 5.40 -11.43
N ARG A 37 10.16 4.51 -12.21
CA ARG A 37 10.65 4.83 -13.55
C ARG A 37 9.51 4.70 -14.56
N SER A 38 9.27 5.73 -15.35
CA SER A 38 8.18 5.75 -16.36
C SER A 38 8.32 4.72 -17.48
N SER A 39 9.51 4.14 -17.67
CA SER A 39 9.83 3.21 -18.77
C SER A 39 9.54 1.73 -18.48
N ARG A 40 9.22 1.35 -17.24
CA ARG A 40 8.80 -0.02 -16.91
C ARG A 40 7.27 -0.08 -16.86
N GLY A 41 6.67 -1.12 -17.45
CA GLY A 41 5.23 -1.31 -17.48
C GLY A 41 4.57 -1.24 -16.10
N ALA A 42 3.30 -0.84 -16.05
CA ALA A 42 2.53 -0.70 -14.81
C ALA A 42 2.32 -2.02 -14.04
N VAL A 43 2.54 -3.15 -14.71
CA VAL A 43 2.31 -4.50 -14.22
C VAL A 43 3.59 -5.29 -14.42
N GLN A 44 4.05 -5.98 -13.37
CA GLN A 44 5.14 -6.94 -13.43
C GLN A 44 4.63 -8.26 -13.98
N THR A 45 5.46 -9.00 -14.69
CA THR A 45 5.11 -10.36 -15.16
C THR A 45 5.57 -11.41 -14.15
N TRP A 46 4.85 -12.52 -14.08
CA TRP A 46 5.13 -13.59 -13.12
C TRP A 46 6.42 -14.35 -13.46
N ASP A 47 6.56 -14.73 -14.73
CA ASP A 47 7.73 -15.36 -15.32
C ASP A 47 8.98 -14.48 -15.23
N GLY A 48 8.86 -13.18 -15.53
CA GLY A 48 9.98 -12.24 -15.44
C GLY A 48 10.55 -12.19 -14.03
N VAL A 49 9.70 -12.05 -13.02
CA VAL A 49 10.14 -12.05 -11.60
C VAL A 49 10.77 -13.39 -11.22
N LEU A 50 10.23 -14.53 -11.66
CA LEU A 50 10.81 -15.84 -11.40
C LEU A 50 12.16 -16.05 -12.10
N GLN A 51 12.37 -15.42 -13.25
CA GLN A 51 13.63 -15.43 -14.01
C GLN A 51 14.66 -14.42 -13.49
N GLY A 52 14.35 -13.71 -12.39
CA GLY A 52 15.27 -12.78 -11.74
C GLY A 52 15.05 -11.30 -12.07
N GLU A 53 13.96 -10.94 -12.75
CA GLU A 53 13.57 -9.53 -12.79
C GLU A 53 13.23 -9.02 -11.38
N GLN A 54 13.62 -7.78 -11.11
CA GLN A 54 13.48 -7.17 -9.81
C GLN A 54 12.02 -7.14 -9.33
N LEU A 55 11.75 -7.66 -8.12
CA LEU A 55 10.43 -7.55 -7.50
C LEU A 55 10.18 -6.12 -6.99
N ILE A 56 9.30 -5.39 -7.67
CA ILE A 56 8.95 -4.01 -7.38
C ILE A 56 7.75 -3.95 -6.44
N THR A 57 7.93 -3.32 -5.27
CA THR A 57 6.85 -3.07 -4.30
C THR A 57 6.76 -1.58 -3.96
N MET A 58 5.56 -1.00 -3.98
CA MET A 58 5.35 0.41 -3.64
C MET A 58 5.83 0.76 -2.23
N SER A 59 6.27 2.00 -2.02
CA SER A 59 6.76 2.48 -0.74
C SER A 59 5.65 2.51 0.33
N CYS A 60 6.04 2.52 1.61
CA CYS A 60 5.08 2.57 2.72
C CYS A 60 4.26 3.88 2.70
N THR A 61 4.90 5.00 2.40
CA THR A 61 4.23 6.30 2.25
C THR A 61 3.16 6.25 1.16
N ASP A 62 3.46 5.66 0.00
CA ASP A 62 2.48 5.52 -1.09
C ASP A 62 1.30 4.63 -0.68
N LYS A 63 1.56 3.54 0.07
CA LYS A 63 0.51 2.67 0.61
C LYS A 63 -0.39 3.39 1.63
N ILE A 64 0.18 4.22 2.50
CA ILE A 64 -0.61 5.03 3.44
C ILE A 64 -1.47 6.05 2.68
N THR A 65 -0.92 6.73 1.67
CA THR A 65 -1.71 7.67 0.86
C THR A 65 -2.84 6.98 0.09
N ARG A 66 -2.64 5.72 -0.30
CA ARG A 66 -3.71 4.88 -0.85
C ARG A 66 -4.81 4.59 0.18
N TRP A 67 -4.43 4.29 1.43
CA TRP A 67 -5.40 4.07 2.52
C TRP A 67 -6.20 5.33 2.87
N ASN A 68 -5.60 6.51 2.71
CA ASN A 68 -6.31 7.78 2.87
C ASN A 68 -7.42 8.01 1.83
N VAL A 69 -7.53 7.16 0.82
CA VAL A 69 -8.64 7.21 -0.16
C VAL A 69 -9.48 5.96 -0.06
N LEU A 70 -8.86 4.78 -0.10
CA LEU A 70 -9.57 3.50 -0.19
C LEU A 70 -9.96 2.89 1.16
N GLY A 71 -9.48 3.48 2.26
CA GLY A 71 -9.55 2.91 3.58
C GLY A 71 -8.57 1.75 3.80
N LEU A 72 -8.40 1.39 5.08
CA LEU A 72 -7.51 0.35 5.58
C LEU A 72 -8.02 -1.07 5.31
N GLN A 73 -9.34 -1.23 5.30
CA GLN A 73 -10.05 -2.51 5.26
C GLN A 73 -9.78 -3.31 3.97
N GLY A 74 -9.46 -2.61 2.88
CA GLY A 74 -9.22 -3.23 1.58
C GLY A 74 -10.49 -3.77 0.91
N ALA A 75 -10.32 -4.33 -0.28
CA ALA A 75 -11.44 -4.73 -1.14
C ALA A 75 -12.34 -5.82 -0.52
N LEU A 76 -11.75 -6.77 0.21
CA LEU A 76 -12.52 -7.88 0.77
C LEU A 76 -13.43 -7.42 1.93
N LEU A 77 -12.89 -6.67 2.89
CA LEU A 77 -13.72 -6.23 4.02
C LEU A 77 -14.73 -5.13 3.62
N SER A 78 -14.52 -4.39 2.52
CA SER A 78 -15.51 -3.42 2.05
C SER A 78 -16.83 -4.02 1.58
N HIS A 79 -16.94 -5.35 1.51
CA HIS A 79 -18.22 -6.04 1.36
C HIS A 79 -19.12 -5.94 2.61
N PHE A 80 -18.51 -5.73 3.78
CA PHE A 80 -19.21 -5.80 5.07
C PHE A 80 -19.23 -4.47 5.82
N VAL A 81 -18.25 -3.60 5.57
CA VAL A 81 -18.08 -2.35 6.33
C VAL A 81 -17.79 -1.17 5.41
N GLU A 82 -18.23 0.01 5.84
CA GLU A 82 -17.83 1.28 5.23
C GLU A 82 -16.31 1.51 5.34
N PRO A 83 -15.73 2.40 4.51
CA PRO A 83 -14.29 2.65 4.51
C PRO A 83 -13.76 3.10 5.88
N VAL A 84 -12.76 2.39 6.40
CA VAL A 84 -12.13 2.68 7.70
C VAL A 84 -10.84 3.46 7.47
N TYR A 85 -10.71 4.62 8.11
CA TYR A 85 -9.55 5.50 7.94
C TYR A 85 -8.78 5.69 9.25
N LEU A 86 -7.48 5.94 9.14
CA LEU A 86 -6.69 6.40 10.27
C LEU A 86 -7.13 7.81 10.66
N HIS A 87 -7.44 8.01 11.94
CA HIS A 87 -7.66 9.35 12.48
C HIS A 87 -6.34 10.12 12.60
N SER A 88 -5.26 9.44 12.99
CA SER A 88 -3.95 10.05 13.21
C SER A 88 -2.81 9.15 12.72
N LEU A 89 -1.66 9.77 12.47
CA LEU A 89 -0.42 9.11 12.10
C LEU A 89 0.74 9.78 12.85
N THR A 90 1.30 9.04 13.81
CA THR A 90 2.41 9.51 14.67
C THR A 90 3.71 8.87 14.23
N VAL A 91 4.76 9.69 14.02
CA VAL A 91 6.09 9.23 13.64
C VAL A 91 7.06 9.42 14.80
N GLY A 92 7.68 8.34 15.27
CA GLY A 92 8.60 8.38 16.41
C GLY A 92 9.87 9.22 16.16
N SER A 93 10.46 9.10 14.97
CA SER A 93 11.60 9.92 14.55
C SER A 93 11.32 10.60 13.22
N LEU A 94 10.88 11.86 13.28
CA LEU A 94 10.50 12.65 12.11
C LEU A 94 11.52 13.74 11.82
N ARG A 95 12.32 13.54 10.76
CA ARG A 95 13.37 14.50 10.39
C ARG A 95 12.82 15.82 9.82
N HIS A 96 11.71 15.74 9.06
CA HIS A 96 11.15 16.89 8.36
C HIS A 96 9.61 16.86 8.35
N PRO A 97 8.96 17.49 9.35
CA PRO A 97 7.50 17.54 9.44
C PRO A 97 6.83 18.15 8.20
N GLY A 98 7.39 19.23 7.66
CA GLY A 98 6.84 19.88 6.46
C GLY A 98 6.88 18.99 5.20
N HIS A 99 7.95 18.20 5.03
CA HIS A 99 8.03 17.24 3.93
C HIS A 99 6.99 16.12 4.07
N PHE A 100 6.81 15.62 5.29
CA PHE A 100 5.84 14.56 5.57
C PHE A 100 4.41 15.01 5.30
N ASN A 101 4.02 16.18 5.84
CA ASN A 101 2.70 16.76 5.59
C ASN A 101 2.47 16.98 4.09
N ARG A 102 3.45 17.56 3.38
CA ARG A 102 3.34 17.82 1.95
C ARG A 102 3.13 16.53 1.15
N VAL A 103 3.89 15.46 1.42
CA VAL A 103 3.76 14.20 0.68
C VAL A 103 2.40 13.53 0.93
N MET A 104 1.87 13.62 2.16
CA MET A 104 0.56 13.06 2.49
C MET A 104 -0.58 13.84 1.83
N SER A 105 -0.49 15.17 1.77
CA SER A 105 -1.55 16.05 1.27
C SER A 105 -1.56 16.17 -0.27
N GLN A 106 -0.40 16.34 -0.91
CA GLN A 106 -0.30 16.60 -2.36
C GLN A 106 -0.94 15.50 -3.22
N ARG A 107 -0.95 14.27 -2.72
CA ARG A 107 -1.49 13.11 -3.47
C ARG A 107 -3.01 12.99 -3.40
N LEU A 108 -3.66 13.90 -2.67
CA LEU A 108 -5.11 13.95 -2.51
C LEU A 108 -5.75 15.15 -3.21
N GLU A 109 -4.95 16.16 -3.61
CA GLU A 109 -5.44 17.46 -4.07
C GLU A 109 -6.30 17.39 -5.34
N CYS A 110 -5.93 16.56 -6.32
CA CYS A 110 -6.58 16.50 -7.63
C CYS A 110 -7.48 15.27 -7.81
N LEU A 111 -7.95 14.65 -6.73
CA LEU A 111 -8.91 13.56 -6.85
C LEU A 111 -10.26 14.11 -7.29
N GLY A 112 -10.94 13.41 -8.19
CA GLY A 112 -12.33 13.72 -8.57
C GLY A 112 -13.34 13.37 -7.47
N PRO A 113 -14.64 13.37 -7.80
CA PRO A 113 -15.68 12.84 -6.92
C PRO A 113 -15.48 11.33 -6.70
N LEU A 114 -15.55 10.89 -5.44
CA LEU A 114 -15.42 9.48 -5.04
C LEU A 114 -16.82 8.84 -4.87
N PRO A 115 -16.94 7.50 -4.92
CA PRO A 115 -18.19 6.81 -4.61
C PRO A 115 -18.71 7.16 -3.21
N ALA A 116 -20.01 7.00 -2.99
CA ALA A 116 -20.64 7.21 -1.68
C ALA A 116 -19.88 6.46 -0.58
N THR A 117 -19.69 7.10 0.59
CA THR A 117 -18.89 6.70 1.77
C THR A 117 -17.35 6.83 1.64
N TYR A 118 -16.79 6.92 0.44
CA TYR A 118 -15.36 7.15 0.25
C TYR A 118 -15.01 8.64 0.33
N ARG A 119 -13.91 8.96 0.99
CA ARG A 119 -13.45 10.34 1.17
C ARG A 119 -11.94 10.47 1.10
N ARG A 120 -11.47 11.72 0.97
CA ARG A 120 -10.06 12.10 1.10
C ARG A 120 -9.77 12.29 2.58
N ASN A 121 -9.17 11.28 3.20
CA ASN A 121 -8.78 11.34 4.59
C ASN A 121 -7.51 12.17 4.76
N GLN A 122 -7.57 13.17 5.64
CA GLN A 122 -6.41 13.93 6.10
C GLN A 122 -6.18 13.60 7.58
N PRO A 123 -5.38 12.58 7.89
CA PRO A 123 -5.15 12.20 9.27
C PRO A 123 -4.36 13.29 10.01
N LEU A 124 -4.56 13.41 11.31
CA LEU A 124 -3.71 14.23 12.16
C LEU A 124 -2.27 13.70 12.10
N LEU A 125 -1.35 14.52 11.62
CA LEU A 125 0.06 14.16 11.51
C LEU A 125 0.83 14.70 12.71
N SER A 126 1.49 13.81 13.44
CA SER A 126 2.29 14.17 14.61
C SER A 126 3.67 13.52 14.57
N GLY A 127 4.66 14.21 15.15
CA GLY A 127 5.98 13.68 15.41
C GLY A 127 6.25 13.70 16.91
N LEU A 128 6.93 12.69 17.44
CA LEU A 128 7.32 12.72 18.85
C LEU A 128 8.46 13.73 19.06
N SER A 129 8.35 14.55 20.11
CA SER A 129 9.33 15.58 20.45
C SER A 129 10.67 15.01 20.91
N VAL A 130 10.66 13.80 21.47
CA VAL A 130 11.85 13.08 21.93
C VAL A 130 12.49 12.34 20.76
N SER A 131 13.25 13.05 19.94
CA SER A 131 14.12 12.42 18.94
C SER A 131 15.40 11.87 19.60
N GLY A 132 15.25 11.04 20.64
CA GLY A 132 16.35 10.38 21.34
C GLY A 132 16.77 9.05 20.71
N GLU A 133 15.95 8.49 19.81
CA GLU A 133 16.33 7.32 19.00
C GLU A 133 17.32 7.76 17.93
N CYS A 134 18.59 7.89 18.32
CA CYS A 134 19.69 7.89 17.38
C CYS A 134 19.58 6.59 16.57
N ARG A 135 19.47 6.69 15.24
CA ARG A 135 19.53 5.51 14.39
C ARG A 135 20.81 4.77 14.71
N GLN A 136 20.69 3.59 15.30
CA GLN A 136 21.84 2.73 15.49
C GLN A 136 22.32 2.30 14.09
N PRO A 137 23.53 2.67 13.67
CA PRO A 137 24.07 2.20 12.40
C PRO A 137 24.28 0.68 12.52
N GLY A 138 23.55 -0.10 11.73
CA GLY A 138 23.61 -1.55 11.77
C GLY A 138 22.82 -2.18 10.63
N LYS A 139 23.11 -3.44 10.31
CA LYS A 139 22.31 -4.22 9.36
C LYS A 139 20.96 -4.51 10.02
N SER A 140 19.85 -4.09 9.41
CA SER A 140 18.54 -4.53 9.90
C SER A 140 18.43 -6.04 9.82
N LEU A 141 17.81 -6.62 10.84
CA LEU A 141 17.48 -8.03 10.85
C LEU A 141 16.47 -8.32 9.73
N CYS A 142 16.63 -9.43 9.03
CA CYS A 142 15.69 -9.90 8.01
C CYS A 142 14.46 -10.57 8.63
N VAL A 143 13.86 -9.93 9.64
CA VAL A 143 12.72 -10.44 10.38
C VAL A 143 11.64 -9.39 10.52
N SER A 144 10.39 -9.82 10.52
CA SER A 144 9.22 -9.01 10.82
C SER A 144 8.43 -9.70 11.92
N VAL A 145 8.17 -8.99 13.01
CA VAL A 145 7.37 -9.47 14.13
C VAL A 145 5.97 -8.88 14.01
N ASN A 146 4.94 -9.68 14.22
CA ASN A 146 3.56 -9.21 14.26
C ASN A 146 2.78 -9.83 15.44
N TRP A 147 1.79 -9.10 15.91
CA TRP A 147 0.87 -9.48 16.98
C TRP A 147 -0.44 -8.71 16.84
N THR A 148 -1.56 -9.38 17.10
CA THR A 148 -2.90 -8.79 17.19
C THR A 148 -3.49 -9.12 18.56
N CYS A 149 -4.30 -8.20 19.11
CA CYS A 149 -5.00 -8.44 20.36
C CYS A 149 -5.80 -9.76 20.31
N GLY A 150 -5.63 -10.59 21.34
CA GLY A 150 -6.18 -11.94 21.41
C GLY A 150 -5.23 -13.06 20.94
N ASP A 151 -4.09 -12.73 20.33
CA ASP A 151 -3.07 -13.72 20.02
C ASP A 151 -2.29 -14.12 21.29
N GLY A 152 -2.13 -15.43 21.52
CA GLY A 152 -1.38 -15.95 22.67
C GLY A 152 0.15 -15.78 22.57
N GLN A 153 0.69 -15.56 21.37
CA GLN A 153 2.14 -15.47 21.10
C GLN A 153 2.43 -14.51 19.92
N LEU A 154 3.65 -13.98 19.88
CA LEU A 154 4.17 -13.23 18.74
C LEU A 154 4.40 -14.15 17.55
N GLU A 155 4.11 -13.68 16.33
CA GLU A 155 4.52 -14.38 15.10
C GLU A 155 5.75 -13.70 14.51
N VAL A 156 6.81 -14.47 14.28
CA VAL A 156 8.06 -14.00 13.64
C VAL A 156 8.17 -14.54 12.23
N VAL A 157 8.26 -13.64 11.26
CA VAL A 157 8.32 -13.93 9.81
C VAL A 157 9.71 -13.58 9.28
N ASN A 158 10.30 -14.46 8.48
CA ASN A 158 11.49 -14.13 7.70
C ASN A 158 11.08 -13.20 6.54
N ALA A 159 11.61 -11.98 6.53
CA ALA A 159 11.17 -10.94 5.61
C ALA A 159 11.53 -11.21 4.14
N ALA A 160 12.55 -12.04 3.87
CA ALA A 160 12.94 -12.45 2.52
C ALA A 160 12.01 -13.52 1.95
N THR A 161 11.58 -14.48 2.78
CA THR A 161 10.73 -15.60 2.32
C THR A 161 9.23 -15.35 2.49
N GLY A 162 8.84 -14.41 3.38
CA GLY A 162 7.46 -14.15 3.74
C GLY A 162 6.80 -15.28 4.55
N ARG A 163 7.58 -16.23 5.08
CA ARG A 163 7.13 -17.39 5.86
C ARG A 163 7.56 -17.28 7.33
N LYS A 164 6.86 -17.98 8.21
CA LYS A 164 7.23 -18.03 9.63
C LYS A 164 8.64 -18.59 9.80
N ARG A 165 9.43 -17.94 10.65
CA ARG A 165 10.87 -18.27 10.83
C ARG A 165 11.08 -19.61 11.51
N ASP A 166 10.18 -19.98 12.41
CA ASP A 166 10.26 -21.20 13.22
C ASP A 166 9.93 -22.48 12.43
N SER A 167 8.91 -22.41 11.57
CA SER A 167 8.23 -23.57 10.99
C SER A 167 8.26 -23.58 9.46
N GLY A 168 8.63 -22.47 8.81
CA GLY A 168 8.54 -22.31 7.35
C GLY A 168 7.09 -22.25 6.82
N THR A 169 6.09 -22.31 7.70
CA THR A 169 4.67 -22.27 7.31
C THR A 169 4.24 -20.86 6.89
N PRO A 170 3.14 -20.72 6.13
CA PRO A 170 2.59 -19.40 5.80
C PRO A 170 2.18 -18.60 7.05
N SER A 171 2.45 -17.29 7.04
CA SER A 171 2.03 -16.36 8.09
C SER A 171 0.49 -16.26 8.18
N ARG A 172 -0.04 -16.03 9.38
CA ARG A 172 -1.47 -15.70 9.59
C ARG A 172 -1.93 -14.44 8.84
N LEU A 173 -1.00 -13.59 8.43
CA LEU A 173 -1.24 -12.36 7.67
C LEU A 173 -1.13 -12.56 6.15
N CYS A 174 -0.81 -13.77 5.67
CA CYS A 174 -0.74 -14.03 4.23
C CYS A 174 -2.14 -13.94 3.57
N LYS A 175 -2.16 -13.71 2.26
CA LYS A 175 -3.41 -13.58 1.48
C LYS A 175 -4.36 -14.76 1.69
N ARG A 176 -3.86 -16.00 1.68
CA ARG A 176 -4.66 -17.22 1.88
C ARG A 176 -5.31 -17.25 3.26
N ALA A 177 -4.56 -16.94 4.33
CA ALA A 177 -5.09 -16.93 5.69
C ALA A 177 -6.18 -15.85 5.88
N LEU A 178 -5.96 -14.64 5.38
CA LEU A 178 -6.95 -13.56 5.42
C LEU A 178 -8.19 -13.88 4.58
N PHE A 179 -8.01 -14.45 3.39
CA PHE A 179 -9.13 -14.85 2.54
C PHE A 179 -9.94 -15.99 3.16
N THR A 180 -9.29 -16.94 3.83
CA THR A 180 -9.97 -18.02 4.58
C THR A 180 -10.89 -17.43 5.66
N ARG A 181 -10.40 -16.44 6.42
CA ARG A 181 -11.20 -15.73 7.43
C ARG A 181 -12.37 -14.97 6.79
N TRP A 182 -12.11 -14.27 5.70
CA TRP A 182 -13.14 -13.55 4.95
C TRP A 182 -14.23 -14.49 4.44
N ALA A 183 -13.87 -15.62 3.82
CA ALA A 183 -14.83 -16.58 3.26
C ALA A 183 -15.71 -17.23 4.34
N ARG A 184 -15.16 -17.46 5.55
CA ARG A 184 -15.95 -17.92 6.70
C ARG A 184 -16.97 -16.87 7.14
N LEU A 185 -16.59 -15.59 7.17
CA LEU A 185 -17.50 -14.50 7.50
C LEU A 185 -18.56 -14.31 6.42
N TYR A 186 -18.15 -14.31 5.15
CA TYR A 186 -19.04 -14.22 4.00
C TYR A 186 -20.13 -15.28 4.05
N ARG A 187 -19.77 -16.55 4.23
CA ARG A 187 -20.74 -17.66 4.37
C ARG A 187 -21.72 -17.44 5.52
N LYS A 188 -21.25 -17.01 6.70
CA LYS A 188 -22.12 -16.74 7.85
C LYS A 188 -23.15 -15.64 7.59
N LEU A 189 -22.77 -14.60 6.86
CA LEU A 189 -23.66 -13.50 6.51
C LEU A 189 -24.58 -13.86 5.33
N SER A 190 -24.07 -14.60 4.35
CA SER A 190 -24.82 -15.02 3.15
C SER A 190 -25.86 -16.10 3.44
N ILE A 191 -25.76 -16.88 4.53
CA ILE A 191 -26.84 -17.81 4.94
C ILE A 191 -28.19 -17.09 5.13
N HIS A 192 -28.18 -15.79 5.41
CA HIS A 192 -29.39 -14.98 5.55
C HIS A 192 -29.86 -14.33 4.24
N ALA A 193 -29.10 -14.48 3.15
CA ALA A 193 -29.43 -13.98 1.82
C ALA A 193 -29.68 -15.17 0.89
N SER A 194 -30.93 -15.35 0.45
CA SER A 194 -31.38 -16.45 -0.40
C SER A 194 -30.72 -16.43 -1.79
N GLY A 195 -29.51 -17.00 -1.89
CA GLY A 195 -28.75 -17.20 -3.13
C GLY A 195 -27.78 -18.39 -3.00
N PRO A 196 -27.29 -18.96 -4.11
CA PRO A 196 -26.42 -20.14 -4.07
C PRO A 196 -25.06 -19.80 -3.46
N VAL A 197 -24.79 -20.34 -2.26
CA VAL A 197 -23.58 -20.07 -1.44
C VAL A 197 -22.39 -20.97 -1.83
N ASP A 198 -22.59 -21.96 -2.70
CA ASP A 198 -21.68 -23.10 -2.86
C ASP A 198 -20.65 -23.02 -3.98
N GLN A 199 -20.56 -21.91 -4.73
CA GLN A 199 -19.50 -21.78 -5.74
C GLN A 199 -18.18 -21.34 -5.07
N PRO A 200 -17.07 -22.07 -5.26
CA PRO A 200 -15.77 -21.63 -4.76
C PRO A 200 -15.35 -20.35 -5.48
N LEU A 201 -15.25 -19.24 -4.73
CA LEU A 201 -14.84 -17.94 -5.25
C LEU A 201 -13.32 -17.82 -5.34
N MET A 202 -12.81 -17.38 -6.48
CA MET A 202 -11.39 -17.04 -6.62
C MET A 202 -11.08 -15.76 -5.83
N TYR A 203 -9.88 -15.68 -5.25
CA TYR A 203 -9.47 -14.51 -4.47
C TYR A 203 -9.55 -13.20 -5.27
N CYS A 204 -9.17 -13.22 -6.55
CA CYS A 204 -9.29 -12.04 -7.42
C CYS A 204 -10.76 -11.66 -7.70
N GLU A 205 -11.64 -12.63 -7.94
CA GLU A 205 -13.06 -12.41 -8.19
C GLU A 205 -13.76 -11.79 -6.97
N ALA A 206 -13.53 -12.36 -5.79
CA ALA A 206 -14.07 -11.83 -4.54
C ALA A 206 -13.63 -10.37 -4.29
N LYS A 207 -12.39 -10.02 -4.67
CA LYS A 207 -11.94 -8.61 -4.63
C LYS A 207 -12.61 -7.74 -5.68
N MET A 208 -12.80 -8.24 -6.90
CA MET A 208 -13.41 -7.48 -7.99
C MET A 208 -14.90 -7.22 -7.76
N ALA A 209 -15.59 -8.12 -7.05
CA ALA A 209 -17.00 -7.95 -6.65
C ALA A 209 -17.24 -6.73 -5.73
N ALA A 210 -16.19 -6.18 -5.10
CA ALA A 210 -16.29 -4.95 -4.32
C ALA A 210 -16.35 -3.69 -5.23
N GLY A 211 -17.48 -3.48 -5.90
CA GLY A 211 -17.66 -2.46 -6.94
C GLY A 211 -17.22 -1.06 -6.53
N SER A 212 -17.77 -0.50 -5.44
CA SER A 212 -17.44 0.84 -4.95
C SER A 212 -15.94 0.99 -4.61
N TYR A 213 -15.33 -0.04 -4.02
CA TYR A 213 -13.89 -0.05 -3.74
C TYR A 213 -13.06 -0.02 -5.03
N GLN A 214 -13.43 -0.81 -6.04
CA GLN A 214 -12.71 -0.83 -7.32
C GLN A 214 -12.86 0.49 -8.08
N THR A 215 -14.04 1.11 -8.07
CA THR A 215 -14.26 2.44 -8.66
C THR A 215 -13.38 3.50 -7.99
N ALA A 216 -13.40 3.58 -6.66
CA ALA A 216 -12.56 4.52 -5.91
C ALA A 216 -11.06 4.29 -6.20
N LYS A 217 -10.64 3.02 -6.28
CA LYS A 217 -9.27 2.63 -6.63
C LYS A 217 -8.89 3.07 -8.04
N GLN A 218 -9.76 2.89 -9.03
CA GLN A 218 -9.50 3.30 -10.41
C GLN A 218 -9.39 4.83 -10.53
N GLN A 219 -10.29 5.57 -9.90
CA GLN A 219 -10.24 7.04 -9.86
C GLN A 219 -8.96 7.55 -9.21
N TRP A 220 -8.55 6.93 -8.09
CA TRP A 220 -7.30 7.27 -7.44
C TRP A 220 -6.07 6.99 -8.31
N LEU A 221 -6.01 5.83 -8.94
CA LEU A 221 -4.92 5.47 -9.85
C LEU A 221 -4.83 6.43 -11.04
N ARG A 222 -5.97 6.82 -11.62
CA ARG A 222 -6.05 7.77 -12.72
C ARG A 222 -5.51 9.14 -12.31
N SER A 223 -5.95 9.65 -11.16
CA SER A 223 -5.50 10.94 -10.62
C SER A 223 -3.97 11.01 -10.44
N LEU A 224 -3.32 9.93 -10.01
CA LEU A 224 -1.85 9.88 -9.90
C LEU A 224 -1.14 10.04 -11.25
N GLN A 225 -1.72 9.50 -12.32
CA GLN A 225 -1.18 9.61 -13.67
C GLN A 225 -1.40 10.99 -14.25
N GLU A 226 -2.63 11.52 -14.13
CA GLU A 226 -3.02 12.85 -14.64
C GLU A 226 -2.22 13.99 -13.95
N THR A 227 -1.88 13.82 -12.68
CA THR A 227 -1.05 14.77 -11.92
C THR A 227 0.45 14.59 -12.13
N GLY A 228 0.87 13.63 -12.96
CA GLY A 228 2.27 13.36 -13.24
C GLY A 228 3.06 12.83 -12.03
N LEU A 229 2.38 12.23 -11.04
CA LEU A 229 3.02 11.60 -9.87
C LEU A 229 3.56 10.20 -10.17
N GLY A 230 3.24 9.66 -11.35
CA GLY A 230 3.71 8.37 -11.84
C GLY A 230 2.64 7.28 -11.80
N THR A 231 3.00 6.11 -12.32
CA THR A 231 2.08 4.97 -12.43
C THR A 231 2.28 4.01 -11.25
N TRP A 232 1.18 3.61 -10.60
CA TRP A 232 1.23 2.61 -9.54
C TRP A 232 1.62 1.24 -10.09
N VAL A 233 2.68 0.66 -9.54
CA VAL A 233 3.16 -0.66 -9.95
C VAL A 233 2.32 -1.77 -9.28
N LYS A 234 1.68 -2.59 -10.11
CA LYS A 234 0.90 -3.75 -9.67
C LYS A 234 1.77 -5.01 -9.68
N LYS A 235 1.36 -5.98 -8.86
CA LYS A 235 1.90 -7.34 -8.90
C LYS A 235 1.29 -8.10 -10.10
N PRO A 236 1.93 -9.20 -10.54
CA PRO A 236 1.34 -10.05 -11.56
C PRO A 236 -0.04 -10.55 -11.12
N PRO A 237 -1.05 -10.58 -12.01
CA PRO A 237 -2.41 -10.99 -11.68
C PRO A 237 -2.48 -12.43 -11.14
N GLU A 238 -1.57 -13.32 -11.58
CA GLU A 238 -1.45 -14.72 -11.16
C GLU A 238 -1.26 -14.84 -9.63
N GLN A 239 -0.67 -13.82 -8.99
CA GLN A 239 -0.51 -13.77 -7.53
C GLN A 239 -1.86 -13.68 -6.77
N GLU A 240 -2.96 -13.40 -7.47
CA GLU A 240 -4.31 -13.33 -6.93
C GLU A 240 -5.24 -14.42 -7.51
N SER A 241 -4.73 -15.25 -8.43
CA SER A 241 -5.47 -16.34 -9.07
C SER A 241 -5.35 -17.63 -8.27
N PHE A 242 -6.01 -17.69 -7.11
CA PHE A 242 -6.09 -18.91 -6.31
C PHE A 242 -7.46 -19.07 -5.65
N LEU A 243 -7.85 -20.33 -5.46
CA LEU A 243 -9.02 -20.74 -4.70
C LEU A 243 -8.61 -21.09 -3.25
N LEU A 244 -9.57 -21.05 -2.34
CA LEU A 244 -9.43 -21.78 -1.08
C LEU A 244 -9.67 -23.26 -1.40
N GLN A 245 -8.69 -24.10 -1.08
CA GLN A 245 -8.93 -25.54 -1.04
C GLN A 245 -9.73 -25.84 0.22
N ASP A 246 -10.67 -26.79 0.13
CA ASP A 246 -11.41 -27.31 1.27
C ASP A 246 -10.47 -27.85 2.36
#